data_AF-A0A8G1U846-F1
#
_entry.id   AF-A0A8G1U846-F1
#
_cell.length_a   1.000
_cell.length_b   1.000
_cell.length_c   1.000
_cell.angle_alpha   90.00
_cell.angle_beta   90.00
_cell.angle_gamma   90.00
#
_symmetry.space_group_name_H-M   'P 1'
#
loop_
_entity.id
_entity.type
_entity.pdbx_description
1 polymer ?
#
loop_
_entity_poly.entity_id
_entity_poly.type
_entity_poly.pdbx_seq_one_letter_code
_entity_poly.pdbx_strand_id
1 'polypeptide(L)'
;MNYRNEYEFLIKNIESGKGPEQLSQEARDYGLDGNQVLMIIQGLIDNQLVTTPNSPNLYGTGSVTTRLVSRDWDKVIRHLTDLESSK
;
A
#
# COMPACT_ATOMS: atom_id res chain seq x y z
N MET A 1 -3.04 -4.62 17.27
CA MET A 1 -4.19 -4.50 16.35
C MET A 1 -4.23 -5.77 15.52
N ASN A 2 -5.38 -6.43 15.39
CA ASN A 2 -5.56 -7.51 14.43
C ASN A 2 -6.36 -6.97 13.24
N TYR A 3 -5.89 -7.24 12.04
CA TYR A 3 -6.60 -6.96 10.80
C TYR A 3 -7.29 -8.25 10.35
N ARG A 4 -8.48 -8.13 9.74
CA ARG A 4 -9.26 -9.28 9.27
C ARG A 4 -8.76 -9.83 7.95
N ASN A 5 -8.23 -8.96 7.09
CA ASN A 5 -7.73 -9.28 5.76
C ASN A 5 -6.75 -8.18 5.29
N GLU A 6 -6.18 -8.38 4.09
CA GLU A 6 -5.22 -7.47 3.48
C GLU A 6 -5.84 -6.11 3.10
N TYR A 7 -7.14 -6.07 2.76
CA TYR A 7 -7.84 -4.83 2.42
C TYR A 7 -7.99 -3.93 3.65
N GLU A 8 -8.46 -4.47 4.78
CA GLU A 8 -8.58 -3.72 6.04
C GLU A 8 -7.21 -3.20 6.49
N PHE A 9 -6.17 -4.02 6.36
CA PHE A 9 -4.79 -3.60 6.63
C PHE A 9 -4.38 -2.41 5.77
N LEU A 10 -4.60 -2.49 4.45
CA LEU A 10 -4.27 -1.41 3.52
C LEU A 10 -5.10 -0.17 3.78
N ILE A 11 -6.42 -0.27 3.96
CA ILE A 11 -7.31 0.87 4.25
C ILE A 11 -6.78 1.67 5.46
N LYS A 12 -6.26 0.99 6.49
CA LYS A 12 -5.74 1.64 7.71
C LYS A 12 -4.31 2.15 7.60
N ASN A 13 -3.51 1.64 6.66
CA ASN A 13 -2.07 1.91 6.61
C ASN A 13 -1.59 2.55 5.31
N ILE A 14 -2.40 2.63 4.26
CA ILE A 14 -1.94 3.07 2.94
C ILE A 14 -1.55 4.55 2.90
N GLU A 15 -2.13 5.37 3.77
CA GLU A 15 -1.78 6.79 3.92
C GLU A 15 -0.47 7.02 4.69
N SER A 16 0.13 5.99 5.26
CA SER A 16 1.34 6.11 6.11
C SER A 16 2.61 6.52 5.35
N GLY A 17 2.54 6.67 4.02
CA GLY A 17 3.66 7.05 3.17
C GLY A 17 4.72 5.95 3.01
N LYS A 18 4.37 4.71 3.38
CA LYS A 18 5.22 3.51 3.23
C LYS A 18 5.24 3.02 1.78
N GLY A 19 6.30 2.30 1.43
CA GLY A 19 6.43 1.63 0.15
C GLY A 19 5.63 0.31 0.08
N PRO A 20 5.39 -0.22 -1.13
CA PRO A 20 4.73 -1.52 -1.31
C PRO A 20 5.42 -2.65 -0.54
N GLU A 21 6.75 -2.70 -0.58
CA GLU A 21 7.54 -3.74 0.07
C GLU A 21 7.43 -3.67 1.59
N GLN A 22 7.41 -2.44 2.14
CA GLN A 22 7.27 -2.23 3.58
C GLN A 22 5.86 -2.64 4.05
N LEU A 23 4.81 -2.26 3.33
CA LEU A 23 3.44 -2.67 3.64
C LEU A 23 3.26 -4.19 3.53
N SER A 24 3.88 -4.82 2.54
CA SER A 24 3.89 -6.28 2.39
C SER A 24 4.55 -6.99 3.58
N GLN A 25 5.69 -6.49 4.04
CA GLN A 25 6.39 -7.08 5.18
C GLN A 25 5.58 -6.89 6.48
N GLU A 26 5.07 -5.70 6.73
CA GLU A 26 4.25 -5.44 7.92
C GLU A 26 2.97 -6.29 7.94
N ALA A 27 2.33 -6.48 6.79
CA ALA A 27 1.17 -7.38 6.69
C ALA A 27 1.53 -8.82 7.10
N ARG A 28 2.70 -9.34 6.69
CA ARG A 28 3.19 -10.66 7.11
C ARG A 28 3.44 -10.72 8.62
N ASP A 29 3.97 -9.65 9.21
CA ASP A 29 4.19 -9.56 10.65
C ASP A 29 2.86 -9.61 11.44
N TYR A 30 1.75 -9.20 10.81
CA TYR A 30 0.38 -9.35 11.33
C TYR A 30 -0.32 -10.66 10.92
N GLY A 31 0.37 -11.58 10.24
CA GLY A 31 -0.17 -12.88 9.82
C GLY A 31 -1.04 -12.86 8.56
N LEU A 32 -0.96 -11.79 7.76
CA LEU A 32 -1.67 -11.64 6.48
C LEU A 32 -0.81 -12.07 5.29
N ASP A 33 -1.42 -12.22 4.12
CA ASP A 33 -0.69 -12.54 2.89
C ASP A 33 -0.03 -11.28 2.30
N GLY A 34 1.27 -11.12 2.55
CA GLY A 34 2.05 -10.03 1.98
C GLY A 34 2.11 -10.01 0.44
N ASN A 35 1.94 -11.15 -0.24
CA ASN A 35 1.89 -11.17 -1.71
C ASN A 35 0.56 -10.62 -2.21
N GLN A 36 -0.53 -10.96 -1.54
CA GLN A 36 -1.85 -10.41 -1.82
C GLN A 36 -1.85 -8.89 -1.62
N VAL A 37 -1.16 -8.37 -0.60
CA VAL A 37 -0.95 -6.92 -0.40
C VAL A 37 -0.26 -6.29 -1.61
N LEU A 38 0.83 -6.89 -2.11
CA LEU A 38 1.53 -6.38 -3.30
C LEU A 38 0.63 -6.40 -4.55
N MET A 39 -0.17 -7.44 -4.73
CA MET A 39 -1.12 -7.53 -5.84
C MET A 39 -2.18 -6.42 -5.77
N ILE A 40 -2.73 -6.15 -4.58
CA ILE A 40 -3.72 -5.07 -4.40
C ILE A 40 -3.07 -3.71 -4.72
N ILE A 41 -1.86 -3.46 -4.20
CA ILE A 41 -1.13 -2.22 -4.47
C ILE A 41 -0.82 -2.07 -5.96
N GLN A 42 -0.41 -3.14 -6.64
CA GLN A 42 -0.19 -3.13 -8.09
C GLN A 42 -1.48 -2.74 -8.83
N GLY A 43 -2.63 -3.27 -8.42
CA GLY A 43 -3.93 -2.87 -8.96
C GLY A 43 -4.20 -1.37 -8.78
N LEU A 44 -3.85 -0.78 -7.63
CA LEU A 44 -3.99 0.66 -7.41
C LEU A 44 -3.07 1.49 -8.33
N ILE A 45 -1.87 1.00 -8.62
CA ILE A 45 -0.92 1.64 -9.55
C ILE A 45 -1.46 1.56 -10.98
N ASP A 46 -1.94 0.39 -11.41
CA ASP A 46 -2.50 0.17 -12.75
C ASP A 46 -3.74 1.04 -13.00
N ASN A 47 -4.55 1.25 -11.95
CA ASN A 47 -5.70 2.17 -11.97
C ASN A 47 -5.32 3.65 -11.80
N GLN A 48 -4.01 3.97 -11.75
CA GLN A 48 -3.47 5.33 -11.56
C GLN A 48 -3.99 6.03 -10.29
N LEU A 49 -4.42 5.26 -9.29
CA LEU A 49 -4.89 5.78 -8.01
C LEU A 49 -3.73 6.12 -7.08
N VAL A 50 -2.61 5.39 -7.21
CA VAL A 50 -1.37 5.64 -6.48
C VAL A 50 -0.18 5.57 -7.44
N THR A 51 0.93 6.16 -7.03
CA THR A 51 2.21 6.12 -7.73
C THR A 51 3.33 5.81 -6.76
N THR A 52 4.41 5.23 -7.26
CA THR A 52 5.63 4.93 -6.50
C THR A 52 6.79 5.77 -7.03
N PRO A 53 6.84 7.08 -6.75
CA PRO A 53 7.98 7.89 -7.16
C PRO A 53 9.26 7.35 -6.53
N ASN A 54 10.23 7.00 -7.38
CA ASN A 54 11.60 6.76 -6.97
C ASN A 54 12.23 8.11 -6.61
N SER A 55 12.12 8.53 -5.36
CA SER A 55 12.80 9.74 -4.90
C SER A 55 14.25 9.41 -4.59
N PRO A 56 15.24 9.99 -5.29
CA PRO A 56 16.63 9.90 -4.87
C PRO A 56 16.77 10.58 -3.51
N ASN A 57 17.36 9.86 -2.56
CA ASN A 57 17.56 10.37 -1.20
C ASN A 57 18.57 11.52 -1.28
N LEU A 58 18.13 12.77 -1.07
CA LEU A 58 18.96 13.96 -1.27
C LEU A 58 20.11 14.10 -0.25
N TYR A 59 20.08 13.34 0.85
CA TYR A 59 20.98 13.52 1.99
C TYR A 59 21.61 12.23 2.54
N GLY A 60 21.58 11.10 1.81
CA GLY A 60 22.19 9.88 2.31
C GLY A 60 22.39 8.79 1.26
N THR A 61 23.62 8.26 1.19
CA THR A 61 23.92 6.97 0.56
C THR A 61 23.17 5.87 1.30
N GLY A 62 22.08 5.36 0.74
CA GLY A 62 21.40 4.18 1.29
C GLY A 62 19.90 4.15 0.98
N SER A 63 19.52 3.24 0.10
CA SER A 63 18.16 2.82 -0.28
C SER A 63 17.26 3.88 -0.93
N VAL A 64 16.89 3.62 -2.18
CA VAL A 64 15.72 4.25 -2.82
C VAL A 64 14.51 3.83 -1.99
N THR A 65 13.91 4.77 -1.25
CA THR A 65 12.64 4.51 -0.58
C THR A 65 11.53 4.74 -1.60
N THR A 66 10.96 3.66 -2.13
CA THR A 66 9.68 3.69 -2.81
C THR A 66 8.63 4.11 -1.79
N ARG A 67 7.87 5.16 -2.07
CA ARG A 67 6.74 5.58 -1.23
C ARG A 67 5.49 5.54 -2.07
N LEU A 68 4.38 5.08 -1.50
CA LEU A 68 3.08 5.26 -2.14
C LEU A 68 2.63 6.71 -2.00
N VAL A 69 2.26 7.29 -3.13
CA VAL A 69 1.72 8.65 -3.19
C VAL A 69 0.43 8.61 -3.99
N SER A 70 -0.65 9.13 -3.40
CA SER A 70 -1.91 9.40 -4.10
C SER A 70 -2.18 10.89 -4.16
N ARG A 71 -2.99 11.30 -5.14
CA ARG A 71 -3.60 12.64 -5.20
C ARG A 71 -4.92 12.71 -4.43
N ASP A 72 -5.54 11.57 -4.15
CA ASP A 72 -6.88 11.46 -3.55
C ASP A 72 -6.97 10.13 -2.76
N TRP A 73 -6.62 10.19 -1.48
CA TRP A 73 -6.64 9.01 -0.61
C TRP A 73 -8.05 8.51 -0.34
N ASP A 74 -9.06 9.40 -0.29
CA ASP A 74 -10.46 9.01 -0.13
C ASP A 74 -10.90 8.10 -1.29
N LYS A 75 -10.49 8.43 -2.53
CA LYS A 75 -10.77 7.58 -3.69
C LYS A 75 -10.06 6.24 -3.62
N VAL A 76 -8.80 6.20 -3.14
CA VAL A 76 -8.06 4.94 -2.92
C VAL A 76 -8.77 4.07 -1.90
N ILE A 77 -9.14 4.63 -0.75
CA ILE A 77 -9.82 3.92 0.33
C ILE A 77 -11.17 3.37 -0.14
N ARG A 78 -11.99 4.18 -0.83
CA ARG A 78 -13.26 3.73 -1.40
C ARG A 78 -13.08 2.56 -2.36
N HIS A 79 -12.09 2.66 -3.26
CA HIS A 79 -11.80 1.57 -4.19
C HIS A 79 -11.39 0.29 -3.47
N LEU A 80 -10.58 0.38 -2.41
CA LEU A 80 -10.22 -0.77 -1.58
C LEU A 80 -11.43 -1.39 -0.86
N THR A 81 -12.35 -0.57 -0.34
CA THR A 81 -13.60 -1.05 0.29
C THR A 81 -14.53 -1.73 -0.71
N ASP A 82 -14.63 -1.21 -1.93
CA ASP A 82 -15.44 -1.82 -3.00
C ASP A 82 -14.87 -3.20 -3.40
N LEU A 83 -13.54 -3.30 -3.50
CA LEU A 83 -12.85 -4.56 -3.78
C LEU A 83 -13.00 -5.57 -2.64
N GLU A 84 -12.93 -5.11 -1.40
CA GLU A 84 -13.17 -5.95 -0.22
C GLU A 84 -14.60 -6.53 -0.23
N SER A 85 -15.58 -5.71 -0.57
CA SER A 85 -17.00 -6.09 -0.59
C SER A 85 -17.38 -6.99 -1.78
N SER A 86 -16.53 -7.05 -2.80
CA SER A 86 -16.75 -7.85 -4.02
C SER A 86 -16.12 -9.25 -3.96
N LYS A 87 -15.48 -9.60 -2.83
CA LYS A 87 -14.76 -10.86 -2.60
C LYS A 87 -15.60 -11.86 -1.82
#